data_AF-L2GPF2-F1
#
_entry.id   AF-L2GPF2-F1
#
_cell.length_a   1.000
_cell.length_b   1.000
_cell.length_c   1.000
_cell.angle_alpha   90.00
_cell.angle_beta   90.00
_cell.angle_gamma   90.00
#
_symmetry.space_group_name_H-M   'P 1'
#
loop_
_entity.id
_entity.type
_entity.pdbx_description
1 polymer ?
#
loop_
_entity_poly.entity_id
_entity_poly.type
_entity_poly.pdbx_seq_one_letter_code
_entity_poly.pdbx_strand_id
1 'polypeptide(L)'
;MEIQIPRNHELRLEVMENQKIKVMVISGLAEIFGQELLNEKWYNFTDIKCSIFTFTGAVVKIEGSCDLSYLAESSCFPKIFNYFDSIKDSLGIVIVVGRGRSTFCTTLANYFVRVRKKLDFLEVDPLKGNVFPGALSYLQIDSLVEYNDKLKLTNPYCLFFGSLSIENTELYQIQTEKLNEEVESRETGNFKVILCPELSNDMLHQLIKTFKASGVVCIGNERMFHRLNTPIPKIFIENTGYIAENTVAKSINRYFNGPSSEYTPSSFSLRSEYTVLRIGEQYAAPESALPLGASRKIGHTDVCRCELIQNAVLAISGAENEDQVVRSPALGFVVCVDEKKQRILCTQPRLPKCKYLVQGSVKYIDF
;
A
#
# COMPACT_ATOMS: atom_id res chain seq x y z
N MET A 1 8.35 27.61 -18.65
CA MET A 1 8.57 28.55 -17.53
C MET A 1 9.71 28.02 -16.68
N GLU A 2 10.61 28.88 -16.20
CA GLU A 2 11.62 28.48 -15.22
C GLU A 2 11.15 28.88 -13.81
N ILE A 3 11.37 28.02 -12.83
CA ILE A 3 11.01 28.26 -11.43
C ILE A 3 12.25 28.00 -10.58
N GLN A 4 12.57 28.97 -9.71
CA GLN A 4 13.56 28.77 -8.66
C GLN A 4 12.86 28.21 -7.42
N ILE A 5 13.33 27.05 -6.96
CA ILE A 5 12.90 26.40 -5.72
C ILE A 5 13.97 26.72 -4.67
N PRO A 6 13.66 27.53 -3.64
CA PRO A 6 14.63 27.84 -2.59
C PRO A 6 15.00 26.61 -1.74
N ARG A 7 16.07 26.73 -0.96
CA ARG A 7 16.50 25.70 -0.03
C ARG A 7 15.37 25.29 0.92
N ASN A 8 15.18 23.99 1.09
CA ASN A 8 14.15 23.36 1.93
C ASN A 8 12.70 23.69 1.54
N HIS A 9 12.49 24.18 0.31
CA HIS A 9 11.15 24.40 -0.26
C HIS A 9 10.80 23.24 -1.20
N GLU A 10 9.52 23.16 -1.54
CA GLU A 10 9.02 22.22 -2.53
C GLU A 10 8.07 22.89 -3.52
N LEU A 11 8.15 22.49 -4.78
CA LEU A 11 7.17 22.80 -5.80
C LEU A 11 6.09 21.73 -5.79
N ARG A 12 4.86 22.09 -5.44
CA ARG A 12 3.71 21.16 -5.42
C ARG A 12 2.97 21.21 -6.74
N LEU A 13 2.63 20.03 -7.25
CA LEU A 13 1.98 19.83 -8.54
C LEU A 13 0.77 18.93 -8.36
N GLU A 14 -0.38 19.33 -8.92
CA GLU A 14 -1.55 18.47 -9.14
C GLU A 14 -1.82 18.37 -10.64
N VAL A 15 -1.51 17.22 -11.21
CA VAL A 15 -1.65 16.94 -12.64
C VAL A 15 -2.78 15.93 -12.82
N MET A 16 -3.83 16.34 -13.53
CA MET A 16 -4.98 15.47 -13.80
C MET A 16 -4.69 14.48 -14.95
N GLU A 17 -5.54 13.49 -15.14
CA GLU A 17 -5.38 12.44 -16.16
C GLU A 17 -5.31 12.99 -17.60
N ASN A 18 -6.07 14.04 -17.90
CA ASN A 18 -6.07 14.72 -19.20
C ASN A 18 -4.95 15.78 -19.36
N GLN A 19 -4.10 15.94 -18.34
CA GLN A 19 -3.01 16.91 -18.34
C GLN A 19 -1.65 16.21 -18.43
N LYS A 20 -0.70 16.92 -19.03
CA LYS A 20 0.70 16.49 -19.11
C LYS A 20 1.59 17.69 -18.85
N ILE A 21 2.49 17.53 -17.90
CA ILE A 21 3.52 18.51 -17.59
C ILE A 21 4.88 17.83 -17.65
N LYS A 22 5.87 18.55 -18.17
CA LYS A 22 7.26 18.12 -18.20
C LYS A 22 8.07 19.00 -17.26
N VAL A 23 8.91 18.39 -16.44
CA VAL A 23 9.84 19.11 -15.57
C VAL A 23 11.26 18.64 -15.83
N MET A 24 12.20 19.57 -15.87
CA MET A 24 13.63 19.31 -15.99
C MET A 24 14.38 20.14 -14.97
N VAL A 25 15.33 19.54 -14.26
CA VAL A 25 16.23 20.28 -13.39
C VAL A 25 17.32 20.92 -14.24
N ILE A 26 17.42 22.25 -14.20
CA ILE A 26 18.43 23.03 -14.93
C ILE A 26 19.70 23.11 -14.09
N SER A 27 19.55 23.38 -12.78
CA SER A 27 20.66 23.51 -11.85
C SER A 27 20.24 23.19 -10.41
N GLY A 28 21.22 22.85 -9.58
CA GLY A 28 21.00 22.40 -8.20
C GLY A 28 20.63 20.92 -8.11
N LEU A 29 20.01 20.54 -7.00
CA LEU A 29 19.55 19.18 -6.71
C LEU A 29 18.07 19.21 -6.36
N ALA A 30 17.29 18.32 -6.94
CA ALA A 30 15.89 18.17 -6.62
C ALA A 30 15.50 16.69 -6.57
N GLU A 31 14.47 16.37 -5.79
CA GLU A 31 13.99 15.01 -5.61
C GLU A 31 12.47 14.92 -5.51
N ILE A 32 11.93 13.76 -5.84
CA ILE A 32 10.51 13.40 -5.69
C ILE A 32 10.46 12.11 -4.90
N PHE A 33 9.81 12.12 -3.73
CA PHE A 33 9.75 10.96 -2.84
C PHE A 33 11.14 10.36 -2.55
N GLY A 34 12.19 11.19 -2.41
CA GLY A 34 13.57 10.75 -2.21
C GLY A 34 14.30 10.23 -3.46
N GLN A 35 13.63 10.11 -4.62
CA GLN A 35 14.26 9.85 -5.91
C GLN A 35 14.89 11.14 -6.43
N GLU A 36 16.21 11.14 -6.60
CA GLU A 36 16.95 12.28 -7.17
C GLU A 36 16.65 12.45 -8.67
N LEU A 37 16.39 13.68 -9.08
CA LEU A 37 16.16 14.04 -10.47
C LEU A 37 17.49 14.41 -11.13
N LEU A 38 17.77 13.81 -12.28
CA LEU A 38 18.95 14.11 -13.07
C LEU A 38 18.81 15.46 -13.77
N ASN A 39 19.88 16.24 -13.76
CA ASN A 39 19.94 17.49 -14.51
C ASN A 39 19.82 17.22 -16.01
N GLU A 40 19.22 18.18 -16.72
CA GLU A 40 19.04 18.15 -18.18
C GLU A 40 18.20 16.98 -18.70
N LYS A 41 17.52 16.24 -17.82
CA LYS A 41 16.56 15.19 -18.16
C LYS A 41 15.12 15.67 -17.99
N TRP A 42 14.29 15.45 -19.00
CA TRP A 42 12.85 15.69 -18.92
C TRP A 42 12.12 14.54 -18.22
N TYR A 43 11.35 14.89 -17.20
CA TYR A 43 10.44 14.02 -16.47
C TYR A 43 9.00 14.38 -16.82
N ASN A 44 8.21 13.38 -17.22
CA ASN A 44 6.81 13.57 -17.62
C ASN A 44 5.89 13.19 -16.47
N PHE A 45 4.91 14.03 -16.19
CA PHE A 45 3.91 13.81 -15.14
C PHE A 45 2.52 13.86 -15.75
N THR A 46 1.70 12.89 -15.37
CA THR A 46 0.29 12.74 -15.76
C THR A 46 -0.41 11.96 -14.65
N ASP A 47 -1.67 12.29 -14.36
CA ASP A 47 -2.46 11.67 -13.28
C ASP A 47 -1.70 11.50 -11.95
N ILE A 48 -1.04 12.57 -11.50
CA ILE A 48 -0.17 12.51 -10.32
C ILE A 48 -0.24 13.81 -9.52
N LYS A 49 -0.31 13.62 -8.21
CA LYS A 49 -0.16 14.68 -7.21
C LYS A 49 1.15 14.45 -6.47
N CYS A 50 2.08 15.38 -6.57
CA CYS A 50 3.42 15.22 -6.01
C CYS A 50 4.05 16.56 -5.64
N SER A 51 5.20 16.48 -4.98
CA SER A 51 6.05 17.63 -4.72
C SER A 51 7.49 17.35 -5.16
N ILE A 52 8.12 18.37 -5.76
CA ILE A 52 9.53 18.39 -6.13
C ILE A 52 10.26 19.19 -5.06
N PHE A 53 11.06 18.52 -4.25
CA PHE A 53 11.73 19.11 -3.09
C PHE A 53 13.22 19.33 -3.35
N THR A 54 13.82 20.29 -2.64
CA THR A 54 15.28 20.50 -2.65
C THR A 54 15.84 20.83 -1.28
N PHE A 55 16.95 20.18 -0.90
CA PHE A 55 17.71 20.48 0.32
C PHE A 55 18.64 21.70 0.20
N THR A 56 19.00 22.08 -1.03
CA THR A 56 20.07 23.06 -1.31
C THR A 56 19.60 24.23 -2.15
N GLY A 57 18.43 24.13 -2.77
CA GLY A 57 17.97 25.02 -3.82
C GLY A 57 18.17 24.39 -5.20
N ALA A 58 17.22 24.66 -6.10
CA ALA A 58 17.24 24.17 -7.48
C ALA A 58 16.52 25.16 -8.41
N VAL A 59 16.85 25.09 -9.71
CA VAL A 59 16.08 25.76 -10.77
C VAL A 59 15.52 24.68 -11.67
N VAL A 60 14.21 24.71 -11.89
CA VAL A 60 13.50 23.76 -12.74
C VAL A 60 12.86 24.45 -13.94
N LYS A 61 12.93 23.83 -15.11
CA LYS A 61 12.18 24.20 -16.30
C LYS A 61 10.90 23.38 -16.35
N ILE A 62 9.79 24.04 -16.65
CA ILE A 62 8.45 23.44 -16.73
C ILE A 62 7.81 23.74 -18.08
N GLU A 63 7.26 22.72 -18.71
CA GLU A 63 6.47 22.81 -19.95
C GLU A 63 5.12 22.10 -19.81
N GLY A 64 4.05 22.70 -20.32
CA GLY A 64 2.68 22.19 -20.17
C GLY A 64 1.87 22.94 -19.12
N SER A 65 0.69 22.42 -18.79
CA SER A 65 -0.21 22.97 -17.78
C SER A 65 -0.68 21.86 -16.85
N CYS A 66 -1.00 22.24 -15.63
CA CYS A 66 -1.57 21.38 -14.60
C CYS A 66 -2.63 22.16 -13.82
N ASP A 67 -3.46 21.45 -13.05
CA ASP A 67 -4.57 22.04 -12.29
C ASP A 67 -4.06 22.99 -11.19
N LEU A 68 -2.99 22.58 -10.49
CA LEU A 68 -2.39 23.36 -9.43
C LEU A 68 -0.86 23.25 -9.45
N SER A 69 -0.19 24.40 -9.39
CA SER A 69 1.27 24.49 -9.27
C SER A 69 1.65 25.68 -8.39
N TYR A 70 2.29 25.44 -7.25
CA TYR A 70 2.75 26.49 -6.35
C TYR A 70 3.98 26.07 -5.52
N LEU A 71 4.77 27.06 -5.09
CA LEU A 71 5.88 26.84 -4.17
C LEU A 71 5.38 26.83 -2.72
N ALA A 72 5.76 25.82 -1.97
CA ALA A 72 5.52 25.73 -0.54
C ALA A 72 6.82 25.95 0.24
N GLU A 73 6.75 26.84 1.24
CA GLU A 73 7.89 27.22 2.09
C GLU A 73 8.18 26.21 3.21
N SER A 74 7.17 25.40 3.57
CA SER A 74 7.28 24.37 4.60
C SER A 74 7.17 22.99 3.98
N SER A 75 8.12 22.12 4.33
CA SER A 75 8.21 20.75 3.84
C SER A 75 8.51 19.77 4.96
N CYS A 76 7.98 18.54 4.83
CA CYS A 76 8.22 17.45 5.77
C CYS A 76 9.55 16.73 5.52
N PHE A 77 10.12 16.83 4.31
CA PHE A 77 11.29 16.04 3.89
C PHE A 77 12.55 16.24 4.75
N PRO A 78 12.88 17.45 5.25
CA PRO A 78 13.98 17.62 6.21
C PRO A 78 13.81 16.79 7.49
N LYS A 79 12.59 16.73 8.05
CA LYS A 79 12.30 15.94 9.25
C LYS A 79 12.35 14.44 8.95
N ILE A 80 11.89 14.02 7.75
CA ILE A 80 12.00 12.62 7.29
C ILE A 80 13.47 12.22 7.13
N PHE A 81 14.31 13.10 6.55
CA PHE A 81 15.74 12.85 6.38
C PHE A 81 16.47 12.77 7.72
N ASN A 82 16.20 13.68 8.65
CA ASN A 82 16.78 13.61 9.99
C ASN A 82 16.40 12.32 10.71
N TYR A 83 15.14 11.87 10.57
CA TYR A 83 14.71 10.58 11.08
C TYR A 83 15.50 9.44 10.45
N PHE A 84 15.55 9.38 9.11
CA PHE A 84 16.36 8.41 8.38
C PHE A 84 17.82 8.39 8.88
N ASP A 85 18.46 9.56 9.02
CA ASP A 85 19.86 9.66 9.44
C ASP A 85 20.10 9.03 10.82
N SER A 86 19.13 9.17 11.74
CA SER A 86 19.16 8.55 13.08
C SER A 86 18.95 7.03 13.09
N ILE A 87 18.33 6.46 12.06
CA ILE A 87 17.98 5.02 12.02
C ILE A 87 18.72 4.24 10.95
N LYS A 88 19.46 4.89 10.05
CA LYS A 88 20.07 4.29 8.86
C LYS A 88 20.98 3.10 9.18
N ASP A 89 21.57 3.08 10.38
CA ASP A 89 22.47 2.01 10.86
C ASP A 89 21.80 1.05 11.87
N SER A 90 20.50 1.22 12.12
CA SER A 90 19.73 0.36 13.01
C SER A 90 19.00 -0.76 12.24
N LEU A 91 18.63 -1.82 12.97
CA LEU A 91 17.80 -2.93 12.47
C LEU A 91 16.36 -2.86 13.01
N GLY A 92 15.91 -1.65 13.36
CA GLY A 92 14.62 -1.41 14.01
C GLY A 92 13.42 -1.66 13.11
N ILE A 93 12.25 -1.66 13.76
CA ILE A 93 10.94 -1.83 13.12
C ILE A 93 10.08 -0.62 13.51
N VAL A 94 9.64 0.16 12.53
CA VAL A 94 8.82 1.35 12.78
C VAL A 94 7.42 1.21 12.20
N ILE A 95 6.42 1.58 12.99
CA ILE A 95 5.03 1.67 12.54
C ILE A 95 4.72 3.12 12.14
N VAL A 96 4.16 3.30 10.94
CA VAL A 96 3.86 4.63 10.38
C VAL A 96 2.34 4.83 10.32
N VAL A 97 1.85 5.85 11.03
CA VAL A 97 0.43 6.22 11.14
C VAL A 97 0.17 7.66 10.68
N GLY A 98 -1.10 8.02 10.40
CA GLY A 98 -1.51 9.39 10.06
C GLY A 98 -1.65 9.70 8.56
N ARG A 99 -1.41 10.97 8.20
CA ARG A 99 -1.66 11.59 6.89
C ARG A 99 -0.35 11.79 6.12
N GLY A 100 -0.11 10.94 5.12
CA GLY A 100 1.14 10.95 4.32
C GLY A 100 2.00 9.69 4.50
N ARG A 101 1.45 8.62 5.09
CA ARG A 101 2.14 7.36 5.37
C ARG A 101 2.82 6.76 4.14
N SER A 102 2.13 6.71 3.01
CA SER A 102 2.69 6.20 1.74
C SER A 102 3.90 7.03 1.29
N THR A 103 3.76 8.35 1.23
CA THR A 103 4.87 9.28 0.90
C THR A 103 6.06 9.11 1.84
N PHE A 104 5.81 9.03 3.14
CA PHE A 104 6.85 8.81 4.14
C PHE A 104 7.61 7.50 3.89
N CYS A 105 6.88 6.39 3.74
CA CYS A 105 7.51 5.09 3.58
C CYS A 105 8.29 4.98 2.26
N THR A 106 7.74 5.50 1.17
CA THR A 106 8.43 5.55 -0.13
C THR A 106 9.70 6.39 -0.05
N THR A 107 9.62 7.59 0.56
CA THR A 107 10.77 8.47 0.73
C THR A 107 11.85 7.81 1.58
N LEU A 108 11.46 7.19 2.69
CA LEU A 108 12.38 6.49 3.56
C LEU A 108 13.07 5.33 2.83
N ALA A 109 12.31 4.52 2.09
CA ALA A 109 12.85 3.42 1.28
C ALA A 109 13.89 3.92 0.26
N ASN A 110 13.58 5.02 -0.46
CA ASN A 110 14.51 5.62 -1.40
C ASN A 110 15.80 6.14 -0.72
N TYR A 111 15.71 6.70 0.49
CA TYR A 111 16.91 7.08 1.25
C TYR A 111 17.77 5.89 1.66
N PHE A 112 17.18 4.77 2.11
CA PHE A 112 17.92 3.53 2.38
C PHE A 112 18.63 3.01 1.12
N VAL A 113 17.92 2.96 -0.02
CA VAL A 113 18.49 2.53 -1.30
C VAL A 113 19.66 3.42 -1.73
N ARG A 114 19.56 4.74 -1.55
CA ARG A 114 20.64 5.69 -1.88
C ARG A 114 21.92 5.45 -1.08
N VAL A 115 21.81 4.97 0.15
CA VAL A 115 22.97 4.53 0.96
C VAL A 115 23.31 3.05 0.78
N ARG A 116 22.82 2.43 -0.30
CA ARG A 116 23.06 1.03 -0.68
C ARG A 116 22.59 0.01 0.37
N LYS A 117 21.55 0.36 1.12
CA LYS A 117 20.88 -0.53 2.07
C LYS A 117 19.52 -0.92 1.54
N LYS A 118 19.11 -2.14 1.83
CA LYS A 118 17.76 -2.63 1.54
C LYS A 118 16.83 -2.27 2.69
N LEU A 119 15.54 -2.14 2.38
CA LEU A 119 14.51 -1.89 3.38
C LEU A 119 13.37 -2.90 3.20
N ASP A 120 12.93 -3.47 4.31
CA ASP A 120 11.77 -4.35 4.33
C ASP A 120 10.51 -3.50 4.52
N PHE A 121 9.65 -3.48 3.51
CA PHE A 121 8.40 -2.72 3.49
C PHE A 121 7.23 -3.65 3.76
N LEU A 122 6.49 -3.37 4.84
CA LEU A 122 5.26 -4.07 5.18
C LEU A 122 4.08 -3.12 5.05
N GLU A 123 2.98 -3.62 4.51
CA GLU A 123 1.70 -2.91 4.45
C GLU A 123 0.65 -3.73 5.19
N VAL A 124 0.13 -3.16 6.27
CA VAL A 124 -0.99 -3.72 7.04
C VAL A 124 -2.26 -2.88 6.90
N ASP A 125 -2.28 -1.92 5.98
CA ASP A 125 -3.47 -1.16 5.60
C ASP A 125 -4.11 -1.78 4.35
N PRO A 126 -5.24 -2.51 4.47
CA PRO A 126 -5.86 -3.15 3.32
C PRO A 126 -6.41 -2.16 2.28
N LEU A 127 -6.59 -0.87 2.62
CA LEU A 127 -7.15 0.11 1.69
C LEU A 127 -6.14 0.56 0.62
N LYS A 128 -4.84 0.56 0.92
CA LYS A 128 -3.83 1.27 0.12
C LYS A 128 -3.44 0.54 -1.17
N GLY A 129 -3.27 -0.77 -1.09
CA GLY A 129 -3.02 -1.63 -2.25
C GLY A 129 -1.73 -1.29 -2.99
N ASN A 130 -0.58 -1.33 -2.30
CA ASN A 130 0.73 -1.28 -2.95
C ASN A 130 0.99 -2.54 -3.78
N VAL A 131 0.70 -3.72 -3.20
CA VAL A 131 0.63 -4.98 -3.97
C VAL A 131 -0.74 -5.12 -4.63
N PHE A 132 -1.81 -5.13 -3.81
CA PHE A 132 -3.19 -5.22 -4.28
C PHE A 132 -4.18 -4.73 -3.19
N PRO A 133 -5.26 -4.01 -3.50
CA PRO A 133 -6.25 -3.59 -2.51
C PRO A 133 -6.96 -4.76 -1.82
N GLY A 134 -7.10 -4.69 -0.49
CA GLY A 134 -7.63 -5.77 0.34
C GLY A 134 -6.59 -6.82 0.72
N ALA A 135 -5.31 -6.56 0.49
CA ALA A 135 -4.22 -7.44 0.91
C ALA A 135 -3.35 -6.81 2.00
N LEU A 136 -2.82 -7.64 2.89
CA LEU A 136 -1.69 -7.31 3.77
C LEU A 136 -0.43 -7.88 3.13
N SER A 137 0.68 -7.13 3.10
CA SER A 137 1.83 -7.52 2.29
C SER A 137 3.19 -7.20 2.88
N TYR A 138 4.20 -7.90 2.36
CA TYR A 138 5.62 -7.70 2.57
C TYR A 138 6.35 -7.63 1.22
N LEU A 139 7.27 -6.69 1.10
CA LEU A 139 8.16 -6.52 -0.04
C LEU A 139 9.54 -6.05 0.44
N GLN A 140 10.62 -6.63 -0.09
CA GLN A 140 11.96 -6.09 0.09
C GLN A 140 12.23 -5.05 -1.00
N ILE A 141 12.55 -3.82 -0.60
CA ILE A 141 12.93 -2.74 -1.51
C ILE A 141 14.45 -2.65 -1.56
N ASP A 142 15.01 -2.90 -2.75
CA ASP A 142 16.45 -2.87 -3.02
C ASP A 142 16.83 -1.97 -4.21
N SER A 143 15.84 -1.31 -4.81
CA SER A 143 16.00 -0.39 -5.93
C SER A 143 15.08 0.82 -5.75
N LEU A 144 15.39 1.91 -6.44
CA LEU A 144 14.64 3.15 -6.32
C LEU A 144 13.17 2.94 -6.73
N VAL A 145 12.28 3.41 -5.87
CA VAL A 145 10.86 3.53 -6.15
C VAL A 145 10.67 4.79 -6.98
N GLU A 146 10.50 4.61 -8.28
CA GLU A 146 10.34 5.74 -9.20
C GLU A 146 8.96 6.37 -9.08
N TYR A 147 8.88 7.69 -9.30
CA TYR A 147 7.63 8.44 -9.16
C TYR A 147 6.49 7.94 -10.08
N ASN A 148 6.85 7.41 -11.26
CA ASN A 148 5.96 6.91 -12.31
C ASN A 148 5.74 5.39 -12.27
N ASP A 149 6.78 4.59 -11.97
CA ASP A 149 6.74 3.12 -12.00
C ASP A 149 6.22 2.50 -10.69
N LYS A 150 6.06 3.31 -9.62
CA LYS A 150 5.66 2.88 -8.28
C LYS A 150 6.59 1.75 -7.75
N LEU A 151 6.09 0.94 -6.82
CA LEU A 151 6.86 -0.15 -6.21
C LEU A 151 7.01 -1.32 -7.18
N LYS A 152 8.25 -1.73 -7.46
CA LYS A 152 8.54 -2.94 -8.23
C LYS A 152 8.19 -4.18 -7.41
N LEU A 153 7.27 -4.99 -7.92
CA LEU A 153 6.74 -6.18 -7.23
C LEU A 153 7.64 -7.41 -7.44
N THR A 154 8.86 -7.37 -6.93
CA THR A 154 9.79 -8.51 -7.00
C THR A 154 9.54 -9.47 -5.83
N ASN A 155 8.95 -10.63 -6.11
CA ASN A 155 8.63 -11.69 -5.13
C ASN A 155 7.89 -11.17 -3.86
N PRO A 156 6.77 -10.43 -4.01
CA PRO A 156 5.99 -9.97 -2.87
C PRO A 156 5.37 -11.17 -2.14
N TYR A 157 5.24 -11.05 -0.82
CA TYR A 157 4.37 -11.94 -0.04
C TYR A 157 3.12 -11.18 0.35
N CYS A 158 1.93 -11.77 0.17
CA CYS A 158 0.70 -11.13 0.60
C CYS A 158 -0.36 -12.12 1.05
N LEU A 159 -1.18 -11.69 2.00
CA LEU A 159 -2.36 -12.38 2.52
C LEU A 159 -3.58 -11.57 2.09
N PHE A 160 -4.57 -12.23 1.50
CA PHE A 160 -5.79 -11.55 1.08
C PHE A 160 -6.75 -11.45 2.27
N PHE A 161 -6.90 -10.24 2.79
CA PHE A 161 -7.88 -9.91 3.82
C PHE A 161 -9.29 -9.82 3.22
N GLY A 162 -9.40 -9.42 1.95
CA GLY A 162 -10.63 -9.47 1.18
C GLY A 162 -11.60 -8.31 1.41
N SER A 163 -11.30 -7.38 2.32
CA SER A 163 -12.05 -6.14 2.54
C SER A 163 -11.11 -4.93 2.54
N LEU A 164 -11.64 -3.73 2.28
CA LEU A 164 -10.89 -2.47 2.37
C LEU A 164 -10.91 -1.87 3.80
N SER A 165 -11.82 -2.35 4.64
CA SER A 165 -12.03 -1.95 6.03
C SER A 165 -11.79 -3.13 6.96
N ILE A 166 -11.12 -2.90 8.09
CA ILE A 166 -10.83 -3.95 9.08
C ILE A 166 -12.08 -4.24 9.92
N GLU A 167 -13.05 -4.93 9.31
CA GLU A 167 -14.30 -5.33 9.97
C GLU A 167 -14.14 -6.63 10.76
N ASN A 168 -13.35 -7.57 10.23
CA ASN A 168 -13.02 -8.83 10.89
C ASN A 168 -11.67 -8.72 11.62
N THR A 169 -11.70 -8.25 12.86
CA THR A 169 -10.51 -8.00 13.67
C THR A 169 -9.73 -9.29 13.99
N GLU A 170 -10.42 -10.42 14.14
CA GLU A 170 -9.78 -11.72 14.38
C GLU A 170 -8.98 -12.18 13.15
N LEU A 171 -9.57 -12.10 11.95
CA LEU A 171 -8.86 -12.40 10.71
C LEU A 171 -7.65 -11.49 10.53
N TYR A 172 -7.81 -10.19 10.80
CA TYR A 172 -6.73 -9.23 10.72
C TYR A 172 -5.58 -9.56 11.68
N GLN A 173 -5.90 -9.98 12.91
CA GLN A 173 -4.91 -10.42 13.88
C GLN A 173 -4.16 -11.66 13.37
N ILE A 174 -4.88 -12.70 12.94
CA ILE A 174 -4.27 -13.95 12.44
C ILE A 174 -3.36 -13.67 11.24
N GLN A 175 -3.80 -12.83 10.29
CA GLN A 175 -3.02 -12.53 9.11
C GLN A 175 -1.81 -11.64 9.41
N THR A 176 -1.90 -10.71 10.36
CA THR A 176 -0.74 -9.90 10.77
C THR A 176 0.29 -10.72 11.55
N GLU A 177 -0.14 -11.67 12.39
CA GLU A 177 0.74 -12.66 13.02
C GLU A 177 1.43 -13.53 11.96
N LYS A 178 0.68 -14.06 10.99
CA LYS A 178 1.24 -14.86 9.90
C LYS A 178 2.20 -14.06 9.02
N LEU A 179 1.91 -12.79 8.76
CA LEU A 179 2.80 -11.89 8.04
C LEU A 179 4.11 -11.70 8.81
N ASN A 180 4.05 -11.52 10.14
CA ASN A 180 5.25 -11.41 10.96
C ASN A 180 6.10 -12.69 10.94
N GLU A 181 5.48 -13.88 11.04
CA GLU A 181 6.19 -15.16 10.92
C GLU A 181 6.98 -15.28 9.60
N GLU A 182 6.37 -14.85 8.49
CA GLU A 182 7.00 -14.85 7.18
C GLU A 182 8.14 -13.83 7.06
N VAL A 183 8.02 -12.67 7.72
CA VAL A 183 9.09 -11.68 7.73
C VAL A 183 10.26 -12.13 8.60
N GLU A 184 9.99 -12.74 9.76
CA GLU A 184 11.03 -13.28 10.64
C GLU A 184 11.79 -14.43 9.98
N SER A 185 11.11 -15.31 9.24
CA SER A 185 11.74 -16.46 8.56
C SER A 185 12.73 -16.07 7.45
N ARG A 186 12.64 -14.85 6.93
CA ARG A 186 13.52 -14.35 5.86
C ARG A 186 14.87 -13.85 6.36
N GLU A 187 15.02 -13.63 7.67
CA GLU A 187 16.28 -13.25 8.35
C GLU A 187 17.09 -12.16 7.62
N THR A 188 16.39 -11.16 7.05
CA THR A 188 16.99 -10.21 6.10
C THR A 188 18.07 -9.31 6.70
N GLY A 189 18.03 -9.08 8.01
CA GLY A 189 18.86 -8.08 8.66
C GLY A 189 18.62 -6.64 8.17
N ASN A 190 17.44 -6.34 7.62
CA ASN A 190 17.09 -5.00 7.15
C ASN A 190 16.24 -4.24 8.18
N PHE A 191 16.34 -2.91 8.14
CA PHE A 191 15.37 -2.02 8.79
C PHE A 191 13.97 -2.25 8.18
N LYS A 192 12.94 -2.23 9.03
CA LYS A 192 11.57 -2.51 8.60
C LYS A 192 10.66 -1.31 8.83
N VAL A 193 9.84 -0.99 7.82
CA VAL A 193 8.82 0.05 7.91
C VAL A 193 7.44 -0.58 7.67
N ILE A 194 6.50 -0.29 8.56
CA ILE A 194 5.14 -0.81 8.51
C ILE A 194 4.18 0.34 8.21
N LEU A 195 3.58 0.33 7.02
CA LEU A 195 2.48 1.22 6.67
C LEU A 195 1.20 0.71 7.37
N CYS A 196 0.75 1.45 8.39
CA CYS A 196 -0.35 1.03 9.27
C CYS A 196 -1.57 1.94 9.10
N PRO A 197 -2.81 1.39 9.04
CA PRO A 197 -4.03 2.18 9.00
C PRO A 197 -4.24 2.98 10.29
N GLU A 198 -5.24 3.86 10.28
CA GLU A 198 -5.72 4.44 11.52
C GLU A 198 -6.47 3.36 12.32
N LEU A 199 -6.00 3.07 13.53
CA LEU A 199 -6.50 2.00 14.39
C LEU A 199 -6.84 2.54 15.78
N SER A 200 -7.60 1.75 16.55
CA SER A 200 -7.71 1.97 18.00
C SER A 200 -6.36 1.75 18.68
N ASN A 201 -6.19 2.34 19.86
CA ASN A 201 -4.95 2.15 20.64
C ASN A 201 -4.70 0.68 20.96
N ASP A 202 -5.75 -0.10 21.24
CA ASP A 202 -5.63 -1.53 21.56
C ASP A 202 -5.10 -2.35 20.38
N MET A 203 -5.65 -2.12 19.18
CA MET A 203 -5.15 -2.79 17.96
C MET A 203 -3.72 -2.36 17.63
N LEU A 204 -3.39 -1.07 17.82
CA LEU A 204 -2.02 -0.60 17.63
C LEU A 204 -1.05 -1.25 18.64
N HIS A 205 -1.44 -1.40 19.90
CA HIS A 205 -0.65 -2.10 20.93
C HIS A 205 -0.40 -3.56 20.56
N GLN A 206 -1.42 -4.24 20.04
CA GLN A 206 -1.29 -5.59 19.53
C GLN A 206 -0.26 -5.65 18.39
N LEU A 207 -0.35 -4.77 17.39
CA LEU A 207 0.62 -4.73 16.29
C LEU A 207 2.03 -4.42 16.76
N ILE A 208 2.20 -3.49 17.71
CA ILE A 208 3.50 -3.17 18.33
C ILE A 208 4.11 -4.44 18.94
N LYS A 209 3.29 -5.24 19.65
CA LYS A 209 3.73 -6.49 20.25
C LYS A 209 4.04 -7.55 19.19
N THR A 210 3.15 -7.76 18.22
CA THR A 210 3.28 -8.76 17.16
C THR A 210 4.55 -8.56 16.34
N PHE A 211 4.78 -7.33 15.87
CA PHE A 211 5.95 -7.00 15.06
C PHE A 211 7.18 -6.58 15.88
N LYS A 212 7.10 -6.59 17.22
CA LYS A 212 8.18 -6.11 18.11
C LYS A 212 8.69 -4.72 17.70
N ALA A 213 7.76 -3.82 17.40
CA ALA A 213 8.08 -2.49 16.87
C ALA A 213 8.90 -1.68 17.89
N SER A 214 9.93 -0.98 17.41
CA SER A 214 10.81 -0.15 18.22
C SER A 214 10.40 1.33 18.24
N GLY A 215 9.51 1.76 17.34
CA GLY A 215 8.96 3.12 17.38
C GLY A 215 7.69 3.31 16.56
N VAL A 216 7.00 4.41 16.80
CA VAL A 216 5.84 4.87 16.00
C VAL A 216 6.12 6.25 15.40
N VAL A 217 5.87 6.41 14.11
CA VAL A 217 5.92 7.70 13.42
C VAL A 217 4.50 8.12 13.09
N CYS A 218 4.04 9.24 13.66
CA CYS A 218 2.79 9.88 13.27
C CYS A 218 3.09 11.03 12.31
N ILE A 219 2.63 10.92 11.07
CA ILE A 219 2.80 11.97 10.06
C ILE A 219 1.52 12.77 9.86
N GLY A 220 1.62 14.11 9.81
CA GLY A 220 0.55 15.01 9.34
C GLY A 220 -0.72 15.11 10.18
N ASN A 221 -0.82 14.39 11.31
CA ASN A 221 -2.01 14.41 12.17
C ASN A 221 -1.63 14.61 13.65
N GLU A 222 -1.47 15.88 14.04
CA GLU A 222 -1.09 16.29 15.40
C GLU A 222 -2.09 15.81 16.47
N ARG A 223 -3.39 15.94 16.18
CA ARG A 223 -4.46 15.46 17.09
C ARG A 223 -4.36 13.96 17.32
N MET A 224 -4.12 13.18 16.28
CA MET A 224 -3.87 11.75 16.40
C MET A 224 -2.63 11.49 17.24
N PHE A 225 -1.51 12.17 16.96
CA PHE A 225 -0.27 12.00 17.71
C PHE A 225 -0.47 12.14 19.22
N HIS A 226 -1.22 13.15 19.68
CA HIS A 226 -1.50 13.33 21.11
C HIS A 226 -2.46 12.28 21.70
N ARG A 227 -3.35 11.70 20.88
CA ARG A 227 -4.27 10.62 21.29
C ARG A 227 -3.64 9.23 21.30
N LEU A 228 -2.55 9.03 20.55
CA LEU A 228 -1.81 7.77 20.54
C LEU A 228 -1.31 7.47 21.95
N ASN A 229 -1.76 6.36 22.51
CA ASN A 229 -1.17 5.79 23.70
C ASN A 229 -0.27 4.65 23.21
N THR A 230 1.03 4.70 23.42
CA THR A 230 1.96 3.65 22.95
C THR A 230 2.99 3.33 24.04
N PRO A 231 3.33 2.05 24.26
CA PRO A 231 4.35 1.66 25.24
C PRO A 231 5.78 1.95 24.76
N ILE A 232 5.94 2.32 23.48
CA ILE A 232 7.21 2.60 22.81
C ILE A 232 7.29 4.07 22.39
N PRO A 233 8.49 4.60 22.10
CA PRO A 233 8.66 5.97 21.63
C PRO A 233 7.83 6.26 20.38
N LYS A 234 7.19 7.44 20.36
CA LYS A 234 6.49 7.98 19.20
C LYS A 234 7.08 9.33 18.80
N ILE A 235 7.18 9.58 17.50
CA ILE A 235 7.59 10.87 16.95
C ILE A 235 6.51 11.47 16.06
N PHE A 236 6.47 12.80 15.97
CA PHE A 236 5.57 13.53 15.10
C PHE A 236 6.35 14.19 13.96
N ILE A 237 5.87 14.03 12.73
CA ILE A 237 6.37 14.73 11.55
C ILE A 237 5.21 15.50 10.93
N GLU A 238 5.32 16.82 10.87
CA GLU A 238 4.34 17.68 10.22
C GLU A 238 4.24 17.35 8.72
N ASN A 239 3.05 17.47 8.15
CA ASN A 239 2.84 17.35 6.72
C ASN A 239 1.71 18.30 6.29
N THR A 240 2.11 19.41 5.67
CA THR A 240 1.19 20.46 5.19
C THR A 240 0.74 20.23 3.74
N GLY A 241 1.27 19.21 3.07
CA GLY A 241 0.98 18.87 1.66
C GLY A 241 0.17 17.60 1.50
N TYR A 242 -0.53 17.16 2.54
CA TYR A 242 -1.29 15.92 2.48
C TYR A 242 -2.51 16.05 1.55
N ILE A 243 -2.61 15.11 0.63
CA ILE A 243 -3.78 14.93 -0.23
C ILE A 243 -4.29 13.51 -0.02
N ALA A 244 -5.60 13.39 0.24
CA ALA A 244 -6.26 12.10 0.32
C ALA A 244 -6.64 11.65 -1.10
N GLU A 245 -6.18 10.46 -1.49
CA GLU A 245 -6.53 9.85 -2.77
C GLU A 245 -7.12 8.47 -2.53
N ASN A 246 -8.21 8.17 -3.25
CA ASN A 246 -8.71 6.81 -3.37
C ASN A 246 -8.04 6.15 -4.58
N THR A 247 -7.06 5.30 -4.29
CA THR A 247 -6.26 4.63 -5.32
C THR A 247 -6.73 3.22 -5.62
N VAL A 248 -7.85 2.75 -5.04
CA VAL A 248 -8.27 1.33 -5.14
C VAL A 248 -8.44 0.89 -6.60
N ALA A 249 -9.28 1.60 -7.37
CA ALA A 249 -9.51 1.26 -8.78
C ALA A 249 -8.22 1.36 -9.62
N LYS A 250 -7.42 2.42 -9.40
CA LYS A 250 -6.12 2.62 -10.06
C LYS A 250 -5.13 1.50 -9.75
N SER A 251 -5.08 1.03 -8.50
CA SER A 251 -4.20 -0.08 -8.07
C SER A 251 -4.64 -1.41 -8.67
N ILE A 252 -5.95 -1.68 -8.77
CA ILE A 252 -6.47 -2.88 -9.45
C ILE A 252 -6.14 -2.82 -10.95
N ASN A 253 -6.39 -1.68 -11.59
CA ASN A 253 -6.06 -1.48 -13.00
C ASN A 253 -4.56 -1.66 -13.28
N ARG A 254 -3.69 -1.06 -12.46
CA ARG A 254 -2.22 -1.23 -12.53
C ARG A 254 -1.81 -2.70 -12.42
N TYR A 255 -2.47 -3.49 -11.58
CA TYR A 255 -2.16 -4.91 -11.44
C TYR A 255 -2.43 -5.70 -12.73
N PHE A 256 -3.55 -5.43 -13.41
CA PHE A 256 -3.94 -6.16 -14.61
C PHE A 256 -3.31 -5.63 -15.91
N ASN A 257 -3.18 -4.30 -16.01
CA ASN A 257 -2.76 -3.63 -17.25
C ASN A 257 -1.33 -3.10 -17.17
N GLY A 258 -0.71 -3.07 -15.99
CA GLY A 258 0.62 -2.48 -15.80
C GLY A 258 0.57 -0.95 -15.59
N PRO A 259 1.66 -0.34 -15.09
CA PRO A 259 1.75 1.10 -14.85
C PRO A 259 1.48 1.99 -16.08
N SER A 260 1.83 1.49 -17.27
CA SER A 260 1.72 2.19 -18.56
C SER A 260 0.78 1.48 -19.54
N SER A 261 -0.12 0.61 -19.05
CA SER A 261 -0.99 -0.23 -19.89
C SER A 261 -0.23 -1.17 -20.84
N GLU A 262 0.95 -1.65 -20.42
CA GLU A 262 1.82 -2.53 -21.19
C GLU A 262 1.46 -4.02 -21.06
N TYR A 263 0.66 -4.41 -20.06
CA TYR A 263 0.20 -5.78 -19.88
C TYR A 263 -1.11 -6.01 -20.61
N THR A 264 -1.29 -7.24 -21.11
CA THR A 264 -2.53 -7.68 -21.76
C THR A 264 -3.15 -8.80 -20.93
N PRO A 265 -4.11 -8.48 -20.04
CA PRO A 265 -4.75 -9.50 -19.23
C PRO A 265 -5.63 -10.41 -20.10
N SER A 266 -5.84 -11.63 -19.64
CA SER A 266 -6.60 -12.67 -20.34
C SER A 266 -7.91 -12.96 -19.63
N SER A 267 -8.97 -13.22 -20.40
CA SER A 267 -10.28 -13.59 -19.88
C SER A 267 -10.72 -14.97 -20.36
N PHE A 268 -11.02 -15.88 -19.43
CA PHE A 268 -11.43 -17.26 -19.71
C PHE A 268 -12.43 -17.78 -18.68
N SER A 269 -13.15 -18.85 -19.03
CA SER A 269 -14.08 -19.52 -18.12
C SER A 269 -13.33 -20.35 -17.07
N LEU A 270 -13.73 -20.17 -15.81
CA LEU A 270 -13.25 -20.92 -14.66
C LEU A 270 -13.67 -22.38 -14.79
N ARG A 271 -12.72 -23.28 -14.54
CA ARG A 271 -12.94 -24.73 -14.58
C ARG A 271 -13.56 -25.20 -13.27
N SER A 272 -14.32 -26.30 -13.33
CA SER A 272 -14.97 -26.92 -12.17
C SER A 272 -14.02 -27.47 -11.11
N GLU A 273 -12.73 -27.63 -11.43
CA GLU A 273 -11.69 -28.05 -10.49
C GLU A 273 -11.34 -26.99 -9.43
N TYR A 274 -11.70 -25.72 -9.67
CA TYR A 274 -11.49 -24.63 -8.72
C TYR A 274 -12.70 -24.46 -7.81
N THR A 275 -12.44 -24.30 -6.52
CA THR A 275 -13.46 -24.03 -5.50
C THR A 275 -13.39 -22.57 -5.06
N VAL A 276 -14.51 -21.86 -5.15
CA VAL A 276 -14.63 -20.48 -4.67
C VAL A 276 -15.04 -20.49 -3.20
N LEU A 277 -14.23 -19.84 -2.38
CA LEU A 277 -14.34 -19.77 -0.93
C LEU A 277 -14.50 -18.33 -0.47
N ARG A 278 -15.03 -18.15 0.73
CA ARG A 278 -15.04 -16.89 1.48
C ARG A 278 -14.64 -17.17 2.93
N ILE A 279 -13.98 -16.20 3.55
CA ILE A 279 -13.60 -16.24 4.96
C ILE A 279 -14.61 -15.38 5.76
N GLY A 280 -15.18 -15.93 6.82
CA GLY A 280 -16.17 -15.27 7.67
C GLY A 280 -17.62 -15.37 7.16
N GLU A 281 -18.56 -14.75 7.89
CA GLU A 281 -20.00 -14.88 7.63
C GLU A 281 -20.46 -14.17 6.33
N GLN A 282 -21.37 -14.82 5.58
CA GLN A 282 -22.09 -14.18 4.46
C GLN A 282 -23.24 -13.29 4.92
N TYR A 283 -23.84 -13.58 6.07
CA TYR A 283 -25.04 -12.93 6.59
C TYR A 283 -24.89 -12.68 8.08
N ALA A 284 -24.83 -11.40 8.46
CA ALA A 284 -25.03 -11.00 9.84
C ALA A 284 -26.51 -11.18 10.17
N ALA A 285 -26.86 -12.02 11.15
CA ALA A 285 -28.20 -11.95 11.74
C ALA A 285 -28.39 -10.52 12.31
N PRO A 286 -29.50 -9.83 12.02
CA PRO A 286 -29.74 -8.49 12.56
C PRO A 286 -29.70 -8.54 14.09
N GLU A 287 -29.35 -7.44 14.77
CA GLU A 287 -29.27 -7.39 16.24
C GLU A 287 -30.58 -7.86 16.92
N SER A 288 -31.71 -7.67 16.25
CA SER A 288 -33.04 -8.15 16.66
C SER A 288 -33.18 -9.68 16.72
N ALA A 289 -32.28 -10.43 16.07
CA ALA A 289 -32.22 -11.89 16.07
C ALA A 289 -31.21 -12.46 17.08
N LEU A 290 -30.49 -11.60 17.82
CA LEU A 290 -29.59 -12.04 18.90
C LEU A 290 -30.37 -12.27 20.21
N PRO A 291 -30.01 -13.28 21.02
CA PRO A 291 -30.58 -13.46 22.35
C PRO A 291 -30.40 -12.22 23.23
N LEU A 292 -31.40 -11.91 24.07
CA LEU A 292 -31.32 -10.80 25.02
C LEU A 292 -30.05 -10.91 25.90
N GLY A 293 -29.17 -9.91 25.78
CA GLY A 293 -27.90 -9.84 26.51
C GLY A 293 -26.67 -10.38 25.76
N ALA A 294 -26.84 -10.94 24.56
CA ALA A 294 -25.71 -11.35 23.73
C ALA A 294 -25.16 -10.15 22.92
N SER A 295 -23.87 -9.85 23.07
CA SER A 295 -23.14 -9.01 22.13
C SER A 295 -22.59 -9.86 20.99
N ARG A 296 -22.53 -9.28 19.78
CA ARG A 296 -21.96 -9.96 18.62
C ARG A 296 -20.49 -10.30 18.88
N LYS A 297 -20.09 -11.55 18.69
CA LYS A 297 -18.66 -11.88 18.53
C LYS A 297 -18.22 -11.36 17.16
N ILE A 298 -17.32 -10.39 17.16
CA ILE A 298 -16.71 -9.82 15.95
C ILE A 298 -15.45 -10.65 15.69
N GLY A 299 -15.45 -11.44 14.62
CA GLY A 299 -14.38 -12.39 14.33
C GLY A 299 -14.93 -13.77 14.09
N HIS A 300 -15.03 -14.15 12.82
CA HIS A 300 -15.22 -15.54 12.40
C HIS A 300 -14.23 -15.78 11.27
N THR A 301 -13.46 -16.85 11.40
CA THR A 301 -12.42 -17.24 10.43
C THR A 301 -12.82 -18.49 9.65
N ASP A 302 -14.07 -18.92 9.82
CA ASP A 302 -14.64 -20.06 9.12
C ASP A 302 -14.57 -19.85 7.60
N VAL A 303 -14.22 -20.93 6.92
CA VAL A 303 -14.06 -20.96 5.48
C VAL A 303 -15.29 -21.63 4.88
N CYS A 304 -16.02 -20.91 4.05
CA CYS A 304 -17.26 -21.38 3.45
C CYS A 304 -17.18 -21.33 1.92
N ARG A 305 -17.70 -22.36 1.25
CA ARG A 305 -17.90 -22.33 -0.20
C ARG A 305 -18.95 -21.29 -0.56
N CYS A 306 -18.74 -20.57 -1.65
CA CYS A 306 -19.69 -19.57 -2.12
C CYS A 306 -19.75 -19.54 -3.65
N GLU A 307 -20.84 -18.98 -4.17
CA GLU A 307 -20.95 -18.73 -5.60
C GLU A 307 -20.06 -17.56 -6.03
N LEU A 308 -19.61 -17.62 -7.28
CA LEU A 308 -18.86 -16.54 -7.90
C LEU A 308 -19.77 -15.33 -8.11
N ILE A 309 -19.35 -14.16 -7.64
CA ILE A 309 -20.13 -12.92 -7.71
C ILE A 309 -19.58 -12.03 -8.82
N GLN A 310 -20.46 -11.47 -9.65
CA GLN A 310 -20.09 -10.49 -10.67
C GLN A 310 -19.23 -9.35 -10.10
N ASN A 311 -18.14 -9.02 -10.81
CA ASN A 311 -17.18 -7.96 -10.50
C ASN A 311 -16.39 -8.17 -9.20
N ALA A 312 -16.53 -9.31 -8.53
CA ALA A 312 -15.78 -9.59 -7.30
C ALA A 312 -14.30 -9.85 -7.61
N VAL A 313 -13.43 -9.29 -6.77
CA VAL A 313 -12.02 -9.66 -6.71
C VAL A 313 -11.90 -10.98 -5.94
N LEU A 314 -11.09 -11.89 -6.48
CA LEU A 314 -10.69 -13.12 -5.81
C LEU A 314 -9.17 -13.22 -5.74
N ALA A 315 -8.65 -13.73 -4.63
CA ALA A 315 -7.27 -14.15 -4.51
C ALA A 315 -7.11 -15.62 -4.90
N ILE A 316 -6.05 -15.92 -5.64
CA ILE A 316 -5.60 -17.27 -5.93
C ILE A 316 -4.87 -17.78 -4.69
N SER A 317 -5.46 -18.69 -3.93
CA SER A 317 -4.87 -19.15 -2.66
C SER A 317 -3.78 -20.19 -2.89
N GLY A 318 -2.69 -20.07 -2.14
CA GLY A 318 -1.64 -21.08 -2.03
C GLY A 318 -1.96 -22.27 -1.13
N ALA A 319 -3.19 -22.37 -0.60
CA ALA A 319 -3.61 -23.44 0.30
C ALA A 319 -3.74 -24.81 -0.41
N GLU A 320 -3.35 -25.89 0.27
CA GLU A 320 -3.57 -27.25 -0.22
C GLU A 320 -4.93 -27.83 0.21
N ASN A 321 -5.44 -27.34 1.35
CA ASN A 321 -6.69 -27.74 2.00
C ASN A 321 -7.47 -26.50 2.53
N GLU A 322 -8.79 -26.62 2.73
CA GLU A 322 -9.67 -25.50 3.11
C GLU A 322 -9.30 -24.86 4.48
N ASP A 323 -8.82 -25.66 5.43
CA ASP A 323 -8.38 -25.24 6.77
C ASP A 323 -7.13 -24.34 6.75
N GLN A 324 -6.33 -24.39 5.69
CA GLN A 324 -5.11 -23.59 5.55
C GLN A 324 -5.39 -22.21 4.93
N VAL A 325 -6.58 -22.00 4.34
CA VAL A 325 -6.89 -20.84 3.49
C VAL A 325 -6.68 -19.50 4.21
N VAL A 326 -7.07 -19.41 5.49
CA VAL A 326 -6.96 -18.20 6.31
C VAL A 326 -5.52 -17.66 6.40
N ARG A 327 -4.54 -18.57 6.46
CA ARG A 327 -3.12 -18.25 6.67
C ARG A 327 -2.27 -18.44 5.40
N SER A 328 -2.88 -18.83 4.29
CA SER A 328 -2.18 -19.11 3.04
C SER A 328 -1.99 -17.84 2.21
N PRO A 329 -0.83 -17.67 1.54
CA PRO A 329 -0.58 -16.50 0.72
C PRO A 329 -1.49 -16.46 -0.51
N ALA A 330 -1.73 -15.25 -0.98
CA ALA A 330 -2.29 -15.02 -2.30
C ALA A 330 -1.16 -15.09 -3.35
N LEU A 331 -1.28 -16.02 -4.29
CA LEU A 331 -0.35 -16.20 -5.42
C LEU A 331 -0.60 -15.18 -6.54
N GLY A 332 -1.78 -14.57 -6.54
CA GLY A 332 -2.22 -13.59 -7.53
C GLY A 332 -3.70 -13.27 -7.32
N PHE A 333 -4.23 -12.41 -8.18
CA PHE A 333 -5.61 -11.93 -8.09
C PHE A 333 -6.32 -12.06 -9.44
N VAL A 334 -7.62 -12.30 -9.38
CA VAL A 334 -8.52 -12.37 -10.53
C VAL A 334 -9.79 -11.58 -10.25
N VAL A 335 -10.51 -11.22 -11.30
CA VAL A 335 -11.83 -10.58 -11.18
C VAL A 335 -12.86 -11.37 -11.95
N CYS A 336 -14.03 -11.62 -11.36
CA CYS A 336 -15.17 -12.17 -12.09
C CYS A 336 -15.73 -11.13 -13.08
N VAL A 337 -15.69 -11.43 -14.38
CA VAL A 337 -16.22 -10.56 -15.44
C VAL A 337 -17.59 -11.00 -15.96
N ASP A 338 -17.97 -12.26 -15.77
CA ASP A 338 -19.29 -12.79 -16.12
C ASP A 338 -19.60 -13.98 -15.21
N GLU A 339 -20.41 -13.77 -14.18
CA GLU A 339 -20.76 -14.83 -13.21
C GLU A 339 -21.54 -15.99 -13.88
N LYS A 340 -22.39 -15.68 -14.87
CA LYS A 340 -23.23 -16.68 -15.54
C LYS A 340 -22.41 -17.61 -16.41
N LYS A 341 -21.38 -17.08 -17.07
CA LYS A 341 -20.43 -17.85 -17.88
C LYS A 341 -19.19 -18.29 -17.10
N GLN A 342 -19.16 -18.03 -15.78
CA GLN A 342 -18.02 -18.26 -14.90
C GLN A 342 -16.71 -17.67 -15.46
N ARG A 343 -16.76 -16.51 -16.12
CA ARG A 343 -15.57 -15.90 -16.74
C ARG A 343 -14.82 -15.04 -15.74
N ILE A 344 -13.51 -15.18 -15.72
CA ILE A 344 -12.60 -14.40 -14.90
C ILE A 344 -11.57 -13.67 -15.76
N LEU A 345 -11.16 -12.47 -15.32
CA LEU A 345 -9.97 -11.75 -15.81
C LEU A 345 -8.76 -12.16 -14.96
N CYS A 346 -7.65 -12.50 -15.62
CA CYS A 346 -6.40 -12.90 -15.00
C CYS A 346 -5.21 -12.24 -15.72
N THR A 347 -4.10 -12.02 -15.01
CA THR A 347 -2.83 -11.55 -15.60
C THR A 347 -2.14 -12.61 -16.47
N GLN A 348 -2.61 -13.85 -16.44
CA GLN A 348 -2.08 -14.98 -17.19
C GLN A 348 -3.19 -15.70 -17.96
N PRO A 349 -2.88 -16.39 -19.07
CA PRO A 349 -3.89 -17.08 -19.89
C PRO A 349 -4.52 -18.31 -19.20
N ARG A 350 -3.94 -18.77 -18.08
CA ARG A 350 -4.45 -19.87 -17.26
C ARG A 350 -4.08 -19.61 -15.80
N LEU A 351 -4.93 -20.11 -14.89
CA LEU A 351 -4.62 -20.13 -13.47
C LEU A 351 -3.48 -21.12 -13.16
N PRO A 352 -2.71 -20.89 -12.09
CA PRO A 352 -1.76 -21.87 -11.59
C PRO A 352 -2.49 -23.14 -11.10
N LYS A 353 -1.72 -24.20 -10.85
CA LYS A 353 -2.22 -25.49 -10.32
C LYS A 353 -2.54 -25.38 -8.83
N CYS A 354 -3.58 -24.63 -8.49
CA CYS A 354 -4.12 -24.47 -7.14
C CYS A 354 -5.60 -24.89 -7.12
N LYS A 355 -6.17 -25.11 -5.94
CA LYS A 355 -7.56 -25.58 -5.80
C LYS A 355 -8.55 -24.48 -5.43
N TYR A 356 -8.09 -23.43 -4.76
CA TYR A 356 -8.98 -22.49 -4.06
C TYR A 356 -8.82 -21.05 -4.55
N LEU A 357 -9.96 -20.39 -4.75
CA LEU A 357 -10.06 -18.95 -4.97
C LEU A 357 -10.81 -18.33 -3.78
N VAL A 358 -10.24 -17.30 -3.16
CA VAL A 358 -10.85 -16.62 -2.01
C VAL A 358 -11.51 -15.33 -2.48
N GLN A 359 -12.83 -15.27 -2.42
CA GLN A 359 -13.64 -14.13 -2.82
C GLN A 359 -13.82 -13.13 -1.68
N GLY A 360 -13.41 -11.87 -1.93
CA GLY A 360 -13.57 -10.76 -1.00
C GLY A 360 -14.85 -9.94 -1.23
N SER A 361 -15.00 -8.84 -0.48
CA SER A 361 -15.98 -7.78 -0.69
C SER A 361 -15.52 -6.71 -1.69
N VAL A 362 -14.22 -6.68 -2.04
CA VAL A 362 -13.65 -5.76 -3.04
C VAL A 362 -14.23 -6.06 -4.42
N LYS A 363 -14.67 -5.02 -5.12
CA LYS A 363 -15.20 -5.10 -6.49
C LYS A 363 -14.39 -4.24 -7.45
N TYR A 364 -14.36 -4.65 -8.71
CA TYR A 364 -13.78 -3.90 -9.82
C TYR A 364 -14.76 -3.85 -10.99
N ILE A 365 -15.17 -2.64 -11.39
CA ILE A 365 -16.29 -2.40 -12.32
C ILE A 365 -15.79 -1.87 -13.68
N ASP A 366 -14.55 -1.37 -13.74
CA ASP A 366 -13.99 -0.76 -14.95
C ASP A 366 -13.43 -1.84 -15.88
N PHE A 367 -14.27 -2.32 -16.80
CA PHE A 367 -13.88 -3.20 -17.91
C PHE A 367 -14.08 -2.52 -19.26
#